data_AF-A0A355V459-F1
#
_entry.id   AF-A0A355V459-F1
#
_cell.length_a   1.000
_cell.length_b   1.000
_cell.length_c   1.000
_cell.angle_alpha   90.00
_cell.angle_beta   90.00
_cell.angle_gamma   90.00
#
_symmetry.space_group_name_H-M   'P 1'
#
loop_
_entity.id
_entity.type
_entity.pdbx_description
1 polymer ?
#
loop_
_entity_poly.entity_id
_entity_poly.type
_entity_poly.pdbx_seq_one_letter_code
_entity_poly.pdbx_strand_id
1 'polypeptide(L)'
;VILDEWLRLGVATLDETDKVILDTGAFTPHQGFDEKAFFFGKSLHDHISAGTHNLLNRKPPMMDRTVYYDQLSEASVEELQALAEQLGMQALIAVNQRALALQQRDKASHVTNSTKSHRSYRMNFGIFHYNDLQEDQVKDPDHG
;
A
#
# COMPACT_ATOMS: atom_id res chain seq x y z
N VAL A 1 12.11 -2.94 -6.43
CA VAL A 1 10.65 -2.95 -6.71
C VAL A 1 9.95 -2.16 -5.63
N ILE A 2 9.38 -0.99 -5.94
CA ILE A 2 8.70 -0.01 -5.06
C ILE A 2 9.44 0.38 -3.76
N LEU A 3 9.77 -0.53 -2.84
CA LEU A 3 10.58 -0.19 -1.67
C LEU A 3 12.00 0.24 -2.05
N ASP A 4 12.69 -0.50 -2.93
CA ASP A 4 14.01 -0.08 -3.43
C ASP A 4 13.91 1.28 -4.15
N GLU A 5 12.75 1.56 -4.72
CA GLU A 5 12.46 2.81 -5.41
C GLU A 5 12.16 3.93 -4.42
N TRP A 6 11.49 3.63 -3.30
CA TRP A 6 11.26 4.57 -2.20
C TRP A 6 12.56 4.91 -1.47
N LEU A 7 13.45 3.93 -1.29
CA LEU A 7 14.83 4.15 -0.82
C LEU A 7 15.61 5.02 -1.82
N ARG A 8 15.49 4.75 -3.13
CA ARG A 8 16.12 5.56 -4.20
C ARG A 8 15.60 6.99 -4.24
N LEU A 9 14.30 7.18 -4.02
CA LEU A 9 13.60 8.46 -4.11
C LEU A 9 13.64 9.26 -2.80
N GLY A 10 14.25 8.73 -1.74
CA GLY A 10 14.33 9.36 -0.43
C GLY A 10 13.01 9.40 0.34
N VAL A 11 12.00 8.65 -0.11
CA VAL A 11 10.69 8.52 0.55
C VAL A 11 10.80 7.63 1.79
N ALA A 12 11.78 6.73 1.80
CA ALA A 12 12.14 5.92 2.94
C ALA A 12 13.66 5.85 3.08
N THR A 13 14.14 5.60 4.29
CA THR A 13 15.54 5.32 4.60
C THR A 13 15.65 4.00 5.35
N LEU A 14 16.85 3.45 5.44
CA LEU A 14 17.14 2.30 6.30
C LEU A 14 17.81 2.80 7.58
N ASP A 15 17.40 2.25 8.72
CA ASP A 15 18.11 2.45 9.99
C ASP A 15 19.33 1.54 10.10
N GLU A 16 20.10 1.70 11.18
CA GLU A 16 21.31 0.91 11.45
C GLU A 16 21.04 -0.61 11.61
N THR A 17 19.78 -1.03 11.63
CA THR A 17 19.33 -2.42 11.73
C THR A 17 18.58 -2.91 10.49
N ASP A 18 18.76 -2.24 9.33
CA ASP A 18 18.08 -2.55 8.06
C ASP A 18 16.55 -2.48 8.12
N LYS A 19 15.99 -1.68 9.03
CA LYS A 19 14.54 -1.41 9.06
C LYS A 19 14.21 -0.17 8.25
N VAL A 20 13.08 -0.23 7.55
CA VAL A 20 12.59 0.89 6.74
C VAL A 20 11.99 1.96 7.65
N ILE A 21 12.61 3.12 7.69
CA ILE A 21 12.06 4.35 8.26
C ILE A 21 11.41 5.13 7.11
N LEU A 22 10.13 5.45 7.24
CA LEU A 22 9.49 6.40 6.33
C LEU A 22 9.97 7.80 6.71
N ASP A 23 10.54 8.55 5.77
CA ASP A 23 10.94 9.92 6.06
C ASP A 23 9.68 10.81 5.97
N THR A 24 9.11 11.12 7.14
CA THR A 24 7.85 11.86 7.28
C THR A 24 7.94 13.31 6.81
N GLY A 25 9.16 13.82 6.56
CA GLY A 25 9.42 15.10 5.90
C GLY A 25 9.64 15.00 4.39
N ALA A 26 9.80 13.79 3.84
CA ALA A 26 10.19 13.55 2.45
C ALA A 26 9.04 13.04 1.57
N PHE A 27 7.91 13.73 1.58
CA PHE A 27 6.91 13.58 0.50
C PHE A 27 7.34 14.28 -0.80
N THR A 28 8.60 14.72 -0.91
CA THR A 28 9.12 15.41 -2.10
C THR A 28 10.47 14.82 -2.57
N PRO A 29 10.44 13.77 -3.41
CA PRO A 29 11.60 13.41 -4.22
C PRO A 29 11.98 14.57 -5.15
N HIS A 30 13.27 14.88 -5.27
CA HIS A 30 13.83 15.90 -6.18
C HIS A 30 13.58 15.60 -7.70
N GLN A 31 12.92 14.49 -8.04
CA GLN A 31 12.53 14.11 -9.41
C GLN A 31 11.00 13.92 -9.54
N GLY A 32 10.44 14.57 -10.57
CA GLY A 32 9.21 14.26 -11.32
C GLY A 32 7.88 14.08 -10.57
N PHE A 33 6.93 14.99 -10.78
CA PHE A 33 5.50 14.73 -10.51
C PHE A 33 4.97 13.51 -11.30
N ASP A 34 5.44 13.34 -12.54
CA ASP A 34 4.98 12.29 -13.45
C ASP A 34 5.24 10.87 -12.92
N GLU A 35 6.41 10.65 -12.30
CA GLU A 35 6.75 9.35 -11.71
C GLU A 35 5.85 9.04 -10.50
N LYS A 36 5.58 10.06 -9.66
CA LYS A 36 4.63 9.94 -8.54
C LYS A 36 3.22 9.61 -9.04
N ALA A 37 2.74 10.34 -10.06
CA ALA A 37 1.44 10.11 -10.67
C ALA A 37 1.33 8.70 -11.29
N PHE A 38 2.40 8.21 -11.92
CA PHE A 38 2.46 6.86 -12.49
C PHE A 38 2.28 5.78 -11.42
N PHE A 39 3.04 5.83 -10.32
CA PHE A 39 2.93 4.84 -9.25
C PHE A 39 1.61 4.96 -8.48
N PHE A 40 1.13 6.19 -8.25
CA PHE A 40 -0.19 6.44 -7.66
C PHE A 40 -1.31 5.81 -8.50
N GLY A 41 -1.31 6.06 -9.81
CA GLY A 41 -2.30 5.48 -10.74
C GLY A 41 -2.23 3.95 -10.77
N LYS A 42 -1.02 3.38 -10.71
CA LYS A 42 -0.82 1.92 -10.65
C LYS A 42 -1.41 1.31 -9.37
N SER A 43 -1.21 1.94 -8.22
CA SER A 43 -1.77 1.47 -6.95
C SER A 43 -3.30 1.58 -6.92
N LEU A 44 -3.86 2.69 -7.40
CA LEU A 44 -5.31 2.88 -7.51
C LEU A 44 -5.96 1.86 -8.46
N HIS A 45 -5.35 1.64 -9.63
CA HIS A 45 -5.84 0.67 -10.60
C HIS A 45 -5.96 -0.73 -9.99
N ASP A 46 -4.92 -1.18 -9.28
CA ASP A 46 -4.92 -2.52 -8.65
C ASP A 46 -5.97 -2.62 -7.53
N HIS A 47 -6.14 -1.57 -6.71
CA HIS A 47 -7.16 -1.52 -5.66
C HIS A 47 -8.59 -1.60 -6.26
N ILE A 48 -8.90 -0.74 -7.24
CA ILE A 48 -10.22 -0.74 -7.90
C ILE A 48 -10.49 -2.08 -8.58
N SER A 49 -9.46 -2.70 -9.17
CA SER A 49 -9.59 -4.02 -9.80
C SER A 49 -9.92 -5.11 -8.79
N ALA A 50 -9.29 -5.10 -7.61
CA ALA A 50 -9.58 -6.03 -6.52
C ALA A 50 -11.00 -5.84 -5.98
N GLY A 51 -11.41 -4.60 -5.72
CA GLY A 51 -12.76 -4.29 -5.28
C GLY A 51 -13.82 -4.68 -6.31
N THR A 52 -13.59 -4.39 -7.59
CA THR A 52 -14.51 -4.78 -8.68
C THR A 52 -14.62 -6.29 -8.82
N HIS A 53 -13.49 -7.02 -8.71
CA HIS A 53 -13.49 -8.48 -8.72
C HIS A 53 -14.37 -9.05 -7.60
N ASN A 54 -14.26 -8.47 -6.40
CA ASN A 54 -15.06 -8.85 -5.24
C ASN A 54 -16.55 -8.50 -5.40
N LEU A 55 -16.88 -7.29 -5.88
CA LEU A 55 -18.25 -6.85 -6.16
C LEU A 55 -18.96 -7.74 -7.20
N LEU A 56 -18.21 -8.25 -8.17
CA LEU A 56 -18.70 -9.18 -9.18
C LEU A 56 -18.79 -10.64 -8.67
N ASN A 57 -18.59 -10.89 -7.37
CA ASN A 57 -18.62 -12.22 -6.75
C ASN A 57 -17.69 -13.25 -7.41
N ARG A 58 -16.58 -12.79 -8.00
CA ARG A 58 -15.59 -13.68 -8.62
C ARG A 58 -14.80 -14.42 -7.55
N LYS A 59 -14.39 -15.67 -7.85
CA LYS A 59 -13.71 -16.56 -6.90
C LYS A 59 -12.29 -16.92 -7.38
N PRO A 60 -11.31 -17.05 -6.46
CA PRO A 60 -11.40 -16.67 -5.04
C PRO A 60 -11.49 -15.14 -4.86
N PRO A 61 -12.08 -14.64 -3.77
CA PRO A 61 -12.09 -13.20 -3.50
C PRO A 61 -10.65 -12.68 -3.30
N MET A 62 -10.40 -11.45 -3.73
CA MET A 62 -9.15 -10.75 -3.45
C MET A 62 -9.18 -10.12 -2.05
N MET A 63 -8.02 -9.93 -1.44
CA MET A 63 -7.89 -9.23 -0.17
C MET A 63 -8.12 -7.73 -0.39
N ASP A 64 -9.29 -7.27 0.01
CA ASP A 64 -9.71 -5.86 -0.03
C ASP A 64 -10.67 -5.64 1.15
N ARG A 65 -10.17 -4.97 2.21
CA ARG A 65 -10.85 -4.83 3.51
C ARG A 65 -10.51 -3.48 4.12
N THR A 66 -11.52 -2.86 4.74
CA THR A 66 -11.39 -1.57 5.41
C THR A 66 -11.91 -1.68 6.84
N VAL A 67 -11.19 -1.06 7.77
CA VAL A 67 -11.67 -0.79 9.11
C VAL A 67 -12.30 0.60 9.08
N TYR A 68 -13.56 0.72 9.51
CA TYR A 68 -14.30 1.98 9.49
C TYR A 68 -14.92 2.25 10.86
N TYR A 69 -14.71 3.47 11.36
CA TYR A 69 -15.28 3.99 12.59
C TYR A 69 -15.57 5.49 12.41
N ASP A 70 -16.64 5.97 13.01
CA ASP A 70 -17.02 7.37 13.12
C ASP A 70 -17.01 7.83 14.59
N GLN A 71 -17.18 9.13 14.83
CA GLN A 71 -17.33 9.71 16.19
C GLN A 71 -16.14 9.45 17.13
N LEU A 72 -14.93 9.44 16.57
CA LEU A 72 -13.69 9.33 17.34
C LEU A 72 -13.25 10.69 17.87
N SER A 73 -12.67 10.69 19.07
CA SER A 73 -11.96 11.86 19.57
C SER A 73 -10.65 12.07 18.81
N GLU A 74 -10.12 13.29 18.82
CA GLU A 74 -8.80 13.61 18.25
C GLU A 74 -7.70 12.68 18.80
N ALA A 75 -7.65 12.50 20.13
CA ALA A 75 -6.69 11.61 20.77
C ALA A 75 -6.84 10.14 20.30
N SER A 76 -8.05 9.68 20.02
CA SER A 76 -8.29 8.34 19.48
C SER A 76 -7.81 8.22 18.03
N VAL A 77 -7.98 9.26 17.21
CA VAL A 77 -7.48 9.29 15.83
C VAL A 77 -5.94 9.25 15.83
N GLU A 78 -5.29 10.00 16.72
CA GLU A 78 -3.83 9.97 16.88
C GLU A 78 -3.32 8.58 17.28
N GLU A 79 -3.96 7.92 18.24
CA GLU A 79 -3.60 6.56 18.66
C GLU A 79 -3.74 5.56 17.50
N LEU A 80 -4.87 5.61 16.78
CA LEU A 80 -5.14 4.73 15.66
C LEU A 80 -4.19 4.98 14.48
N GLN A 81 -3.82 6.24 14.24
CA GLN A 81 -2.83 6.59 13.23
C GLN A 81 -1.47 5.96 13.55
N ALA A 82 -0.97 6.14 14.77
CA ALA A 82 0.31 5.56 15.20
C ALA A 82 0.29 4.02 15.08
N LEU A 83 -0.82 3.39 15.46
CA LEU A 83 -1.00 1.94 15.33
C LEU A 83 -1.01 1.48 13.87
N ALA A 84 -1.74 2.19 13.01
CA ALA A 84 -1.86 1.87 11.58
C ALA A 84 -0.52 2.02 10.86
N GLU A 85 0.26 3.07 11.17
CA GLU A 85 1.60 3.27 10.64
C GLU A 85 2.53 2.13 11.06
N GLN A 86 2.56 1.78 12.35
CA GLN A 86 3.40 0.71 12.87
C GLN A 86 3.09 -0.64 12.21
N LEU A 87 1.83 -1.07 12.23
CA LEU A 87 1.43 -2.36 11.69
C LEU A 87 1.53 -2.41 10.16
N GLY A 88 1.19 -1.31 9.49
CA GLY A 88 1.29 -1.17 8.05
C GLY A 88 2.73 -1.34 7.56
N MET A 89 3.68 -0.66 8.21
CA MET A 89 5.10 -0.77 7.87
C MET A 89 5.64 -2.17 8.12
N GLN A 90 5.30 -2.80 9.24
CA GLN A 90 5.70 -4.19 9.52
C GLN A 90 5.23 -5.14 8.41
N ALA A 91 3.98 -5.00 7.96
CA ALA A 91 3.43 -5.82 6.88
C ALA A 91 4.13 -5.56 5.54
N LEU A 92 4.36 -4.30 5.17
CA LEU A 92 5.03 -3.92 3.92
C LEU A 92 6.46 -4.48 3.86
N ILE A 93 7.23 -4.35 4.94
CA ILE A 93 8.60 -4.87 5.02
C ILE A 93 8.61 -6.39 4.85
N ALA A 94 7.76 -7.11 5.59
CA ALA A 94 7.70 -8.56 5.56
C ALA A 94 7.34 -9.08 4.16
N VAL A 95 6.34 -8.48 3.51
CA VAL A 95 5.91 -8.86 2.16
C VAL A 95 7.00 -8.54 1.13
N ASN A 96 7.65 -7.37 1.21
CA ASN A 96 8.70 -6.99 0.28
C ASN A 96 9.93 -7.91 0.36
N GLN A 97 10.42 -8.19 1.58
CA GLN A 97 11.56 -9.09 1.79
C GLN A 97 11.28 -10.48 1.20
N ARG A 98 10.08 -11.01 1.45
CA ARG A 98 9.69 -12.31 0.90
C ARG A 98 9.54 -12.28 -0.62
N ALA A 99 8.92 -11.23 -1.17
CA ALA A 99 8.73 -11.07 -2.61
C ALA A 99 10.07 -10.98 -3.35
N LEU A 100 11.05 -10.26 -2.79
CA LEU A 100 12.39 -10.16 -3.37
C LEU A 100 13.09 -11.53 -3.43
N ALA A 101 13.09 -12.27 -2.32
CA ALA A 101 13.68 -13.61 -2.26
C ALA A 101 13.03 -14.59 -3.25
N LEU A 102 11.69 -14.55 -3.36
CA LEU A 102 10.95 -15.37 -4.33
C LEU A 102 11.28 -14.97 -5.77
N GLN A 103 11.32 -13.68 -6.07
CA GLN A 103 11.65 -13.18 -7.41
C GLN A 103 13.06 -13.63 -7.85
N GLN A 104 14.05 -13.57 -6.94
CA GLN A 104 15.42 -14.03 -7.22
C GLN A 104 15.47 -15.53 -7.50
N ARG A 105 14.77 -16.34 -6.68
CA ARG A 105 14.68 -17.79 -6.85
C ARG A 105 14.01 -18.17 -8.18
N ASP A 106 12.93 -17.50 -8.52
CA ASP A 106 12.16 -17.80 -9.72
C ASP A 106 12.95 -17.39 -10.97
N LYS A 107 13.66 -16.26 -10.95
CA LYS A 107 14.63 -15.86 -11.99
C LYS A 107 15.73 -16.90 -12.21
N ALA A 108 16.35 -17.42 -11.14
CA ALA A 108 17.39 -18.43 -11.25
C ALA A 108 16.87 -19.76 -11.82
N SER A 109 15.61 -20.11 -11.54
CA SER A 109 14.96 -21.32 -12.05
C SER A 109 14.58 -21.23 -13.54
N HIS A 110 14.37 -20.02 -14.07
CA HIS A 110 14.11 -19.81 -15.51
C HIS A 110 15.35 -20.02 -16.39
N VAL A 111 16.56 -19.86 -15.83
CA VAL A 111 17.83 -20.07 -16.56
C VAL A 111 18.08 -21.57 -16.81
N THR A 112 17.54 -22.46 -15.97
CA THR A 112 17.86 -23.90 -16.01
C THR A 112 16.82 -24.78 -16.72
N ASN A 113 15.59 -24.30 -16.94
CA ASN A 113 14.50 -25.08 -17.53
C ASN A 113 13.79 -24.30 -18.66
N SER A 114 14.41 -24.24 -19.84
CA SER A 114 13.91 -23.50 -21.02
C SER A 114 12.69 -24.12 -21.72
N THR A 115 12.15 -25.24 -21.24
CA THR A 115 11.11 -26.04 -21.93
C THR A 115 9.71 -25.95 -21.31
N LYS A 116 9.52 -25.27 -20.17
CA LYS A 116 8.18 -25.01 -19.60
C LYS A 116 7.76 -23.57 -19.83
N SER A 117 6.57 -23.37 -20.39
CA SER A 117 5.91 -22.06 -20.45
C SER A 117 5.73 -21.51 -19.03
N HIS A 118 6.67 -20.68 -18.61
CA HIS A 118 6.64 -20.05 -17.30
C HIS A 118 5.79 -18.79 -17.39
N ARG A 119 4.57 -18.86 -16.83
CA ARG A 119 3.75 -17.67 -16.63
C ARG A 119 4.39 -16.80 -15.55
N SER A 120 4.73 -15.57 -15.90
CA SER A 120 5.15 -14.56 -14.92
C SER A 120 3.91 -13.93 -14.27
N TYR A 121 3.89 -13.90 -12.95
CA TYR A 121 2.82 -13.25 -12.19
C TYR A 121 3.34 -11.96 -11.56
N ARG A 122 2.50 -10.93 -11.60
CA ARG A 122 2.67 -9.66 -10.88
C ARG A 122 1.78 -9.71 -9.65
N MET A 123 2.29 -9.22 -8.51
CA MET A 123 1.47 -8.88 -7.35
C MET A 123 1.68 -7.42 -6.95
N ASN A 124 0.70 -6.85 -6.27
CA ASN A 124 0.82 -5.58 -5.57
C ASN A 124 0.23 -5.73 -4.17
N PHE A 125 0.87 -5.13 -3.18
CA PHE A 125 0.40 -5.08 -1.80
C PHE A 125 0.65 -3.66 -1.30
N GLY A 126 -0.43 -2.92 -1.09
CA GLY A 126 -0.41 -1.53 -0.65
C GLY A 126 -1.31 -1.36 0.57
N ILE A 127 -0.91 -0.47 1.47
CA ILE A 127 -1.65 -0.11 2.67
C ILE A 127 -1.81 1.41 2.66
N PHE A 128 -3.00 1.89 3.02
CA PHE A 128 -3.28 3.30 3.20
C PHE A 128 -4.13 3.48 4.46
N HIS A 129 -3.97 4.63 5.10
CA HIS A 129 -4.81 5.12 6.18
C HIS A 129 -5.26 6.53 5.81
N TYR A 130 -6.52 6.85 6.09
CA TYR A 130 -7.12 8.15 5.83
C TYR A 130 -8.00 8.52 7.04
N ASN A 131 -7.87 9.75 7.50
CA ASN A 131 -8.75 10.37 8.48
C ASN A 131 -9.08 11.79 8.01
N ASP A 132 -10.20 12.31 8.49
CA ASP A 132 -10.66 13.67 8.20
C ASP A 132 -11.46 14.19 9.40
N LEU A 133 -11.59 15.50 9.52
CA LEU A 133 -12.50 16.11 10.48
C LEU A 133 -13.93 15.91 9.97
N GLN A 134 -14.77 15.27 10.78
CA GLN A 134 -16.19 15.16 10.47
C GLN A 134 -16.86 16.50 10.80
N GLU A 135 -17.17 17.30 9.78
CA GLU A 135 -18.02 18.48 9.97
C GLU A 135 -19.41 18.03 10.43
N ASP A 136 -19.93 18.66 11.48
CA ASP A 136 -21.29 18.40 11.95
C ASP A 136 -22.28 18.67 10.80
N GLN A 137 -23.03 17.64 10.42
CA GLN A 137 -24.16 17.78 9.51
C GLN A 137 -25.17 18.74 10.17
N VAL A 138 -25.23 19.98 9.70
CA VAL A 138 -26.30 20.92 10.05
C VAL A 138 -27.61 20.24 9.66
N LYS A 139 -28.38 19.77 10.65
CA LYS A 139 -29.72 19.25 10.42
C LYS A 139 -30.57 20.37 9.85
N ASP A 140 -30.87 20.28 8.56
CA ASP A 140 -31.84 21.17 7.92
C ASP A 140 -33.21 20.98 8.62
N PRO A 141 -33.79 22.01 9.27
CA PRO A 141 -35.02 21.85 10.04
C PRO A 141 -36.29 21.58 9.22
N ASP A 142 -36.23 21.58 7.88
CA ASP A 142 -37.43 21.86 7.07
C ASP A 142 -37.95 20.73 6.18
N HIS A 143 -37.86 19.46 6.62
CA HIS A 143 -38.60 18.35 6.01
C HIS A 143 -39.36 17.52 7.06
N GLY A 144 -40.55 18.02 7.42
CA GLY A 144 -41.61 17.31 8.14
C GLY A 144 -42.94 17.41 7.38
#